data_AF-A0A1M5LUL3-F1
#
_entry.id   AF-A0A1M5LUL3-F1
#
_cell.length_a   1.000
_cell.length_b   1.000
_cell.length_c   1.000
_cell.angle_alpha   90.00
_cell.angle_beta   90.00
_cell.angle_gamma   90.00
#
_symmetry.space_group_name_H-M   'P 1'
#
loop_
_entity.id
_entity.type
_entity.pdbx_description
1 polymer ?
#
loop_
_entity_poly.entity_id
_entity_poly.type
_entity_poly.pdbx_seq_one_letter_code
_entity_poly.pdbx_strand_id
1 'polypeptide(L)'
;MDDAVRTRTAAERAVGDVEPAALRSALTDRFDDAEMTPGALTLLSARALDPNVDLAGVEDHAAGVQLIYEGLRLTRELSQTEPWATADLDAAGDIDADLDVLAADVSVSRGFYLLARTAAAEKAVETVRAFGRDQTRRRDAAPADAAALDRNLEADVFELAVVAGTAAVGASAPADLLSYAAELAAGDDDRMPPVGSLPDSTGDRIAALADEDRVASSADT
;
A
#
# COMPACT_ATOMS: atom_id res chain seq x y z
N MET A 1 5.14 6.78 -14.65
CA MET A 1 6.35 5.95 -14.86
C MET A 1 7.50 6.39 -13.96
N ASP A 2 7.83 7.68 -13.87
CA ASP A 2 8.87 8.16 -12.93
C ASP A 2 8.55 7.80 -11.47
N ASP A 3 7.30 7.98 -11.04
CA ASP A 3 6.88 7.71 -9.65
C ASP A 3 6.98 6.24 -9.26
N ALA A 4 6.76 5.32 -10.20
CA ALA A 4 6.92 3.89 -9.97
C ALA A 4 8.39 3.53 -9.68
N VAL A 5 9.30 4.10 -10.47
CA VAL A 5 10.75 3.90 -10.30
C VAL A 5 11.23 4.52 -8.98
N ARG A 6 10.76 5.73 -8.65
CA ARG A 6 11.05 6.39 -7.36
C ARG A 6 10.57 5.55 -6.18
N THR A 7 9.33 5.09 -6.23
CA THR A 7 8.73 4.23 -5.21
C THR A 7 9.54 2.95 -5.02
N ARG A 8 9.88 2.26 -6.12
CA ARG A 8 10.71 1.04 -6.08
C ARG A 8 12.07 1.32 -5.44
N THR A 9 12.77 2.37 -5.90
CA THR A 9 14.08 2.76 -5.35
C THR A 9 13.99 3.08 -3.86
N ALA A 10 12.94 3.77 -3.43
CA ALA A 10 12.73 4.09 -2.02
C ALA A 10 12.40 2.85 -1.17
N ALA A 11 11.60 1.92 -1.69
CA ALA A 11 11.29 0.65 -1.04
C ALA A 11 12.54 -0.25 -0.91
N GLU A 12 13.35 -0.38 -1.96
CA GLU A 12 14.63 -1.10 -1.94
C GLU A 12 15.59 -0.49 -0.92
N ARG A 13 15.74 0.84 -0.89
CA ARG A 13 16.53 1.53 0.13
C ARG A 13 16.00 1.25 1.53
N ALA A 14 14.68 1.23 1.70
CA ALA A 14 14.05 1.01 2.99
C ALA A 14 14.36 -0.39 3.55
N VAL A 15 14.58 -1.41 2.72
CA VAL A 15 14.94 -2.77 3.18
C VAL A 15 16.42 -3.10 3.04
N GLY A 16 17.24 -2.16 2.57
CA GLY A 16 18.65 -2.39 2.24
C GLY A 16 19.54 -2.80 3.42
N ASP A 17 19.14 -2.50 4.66
CA ASP A 17 19.81 -2.86 5.91
C ASP A 17 19.31 -4.17 6.53
N VAL A 18 18.35 -4.85 5.90
CA VAL A 18 17.81 -6.12 6.39
C VAL A 18 18.85 -7.23 6.24
N GLU A 19 19.06 -7.98 7.32
CA GLU A 19 19.86 -9.21 7.35
C GLU A 19 18.98 -10.37 7.84
N PRO A 20 19.23 -11.61 7.39
CA PRO A 20 20.31 -12.04 6.49
C PRO A 20 20.09 -11.66 5.02
N ALA A 21 21.16 -11.68 4.22
CA ALA A 21 21.11 -11.39 2.77
C ALA A 21 20.04 -12.17 1.99
N ALA A 22 19.76 -13.43 2.35
CA ALA A 22 18.71 -14.23 1.72
C ALA A 22 17.31 -13.63 1.91
N LEU A 23 17.00 -13.13 3.11
CA LEU A 23 15.73 -12.45 3.39
C LEU A 23 15.66 -11.12 2.64
N ARG A 24 16.77 -10.38 2.58
CA ARG A 24 16.84 -9.14 1.80
C ARG A 24 16.57 -9.39 0.31
N SER A 25 17.13 -10.46 -0.27
CA SER A 25 16.82 -10.87 -1.65
C SER A 25 15.34 -11.21 -1.80
N ALA A 26 14.77 -12.01 -0.89
CA ALA A 26 13.34 -12.36 -0.93
C ALA A 26 12.40 -11.13 -0.85
N LEU A 27 12.83 -10.06 -0.18
CA LEU A 27 12.12 -8.78 -0.16
C LEU A 27 12.27 -8.03 -1.50
N THR A 28 13.49 -7.89 -2.02
CA THR A 28 13.75 -7.10 -3.23
C THR A 28 13.23 -7.76 -4.50
N ASP A 29 13.33 -9.09 -4.61
CA ASP A 29 12.88 -9.83 -5.79
C ASP A 29 11.36 -9.65 -6.00
N ARG A 30 10.61 -9.41 -4.92
CA ARG A 30 9.18 -9.10 -5.02
C ARG A 30 8.89 -7.74 -5.64
N PHE A 31 9.81 -6.78 -5.55
CA PHE A 31 9.60 -5.46 -6.13
C PHE A 31 9.78 -5.45 -7.65
N ASP A 32 10.43 -6.46 -8.22
CA ASP A 32 10.66 -6.55 -9.67
C ASP A 32 9.34 -6.67 -10.44
N ASP A 33 8.44 -7.52 -9.94
CA ASP A 33 7.13 -7.79 -10.54
C ASP A 33 5.97 -7.01 -9.91
N ALA A 34 6.21 -6.28 -8.82
CA ALA A 34 5.16 -5.56 -8.11
C ALA A 34 4.71 -4.29 -8.84
N GLU A 35 3.40 -4.05 -8.81
CA GLU A 35 2.81 -2.79 -9.23
C GLU A 35 3.03 -1.72 -8.15
N MET A 36 3.81 -0.70 -8.49
CA MET A 36 4.20 0.38 -7.59
C MET A 36 3.11 1.46 -7.44
N THR A 37 1.84 1.10 -7.71
CA THR A 37 0.71 2.03 -7.77
C THR A 37 0.40 2.68 -6.43
N PRO A 38 0.40 1.97 -5.28
CA PRO A 38 0.20 2.61 -3.98
C PRO A 38 1.21 3.72 -3.70
N GLY A 39 2.52 3.45 -3.86
CA GLY A 39 3.53 4.48 -3.63
C GLY A 39 3.52 5.59 -4.68
N ALA A 40 3.23 5.27 -5.95
CA ALA A 40 3.07 6.27 -6.99
C ALA A 40 1.88 7.21 -6.72
N LEU A 41 0.76 6.67 -6.22
CA LEU A 41 -0.40 7.44 -5.80
C LEU A 41 -0.05 8.36 -4.62
N THR A 42 0.75 7.90 -3.65
CA THR A 42 1.26 8.76 -2.56
C THR A 42 2.07 9.95 -3.09
N LEU A 43 2.99 9.73 -4.04
CA LEU A 43 3.78 10.81 -4.66
C LEU A 43 2.89 11.77 -5.49
N LEU A 44 1.90 11.23 -6.20
CA LEU A 44 0.93 12.01 -6.96
C LEU A 44 0.07 12.88 -6.05
N SER A 45 -0.45 12.33 -4.95
CA SER A 45 -1.27 13.05 -3.98
C SER A 45 -0.52 14.22 -3.34
N ALA A 46 0.74 14.02 -2.95
CA ALA A 46 1.56 15.11 -2.42
C ALA A 46 1.74 16.25 -3.44
N ARG A 47 2.10 15.91 -4.68
CA ARG A 47 2.28 16.92 -5.76
C ARG A 47 1.00 17.61 -6.20
N ALA A 48 -0.13 16.92 -6.11
CA ALA A 48 -1.43 17.51 -6.41
C ALA A 48 -1.75 18.68 -5.45
N LEU A 49 -1.33 18.59 -4.19
CA LEU A 49 -1.57 19.62 -3.18
C LEU A 49 -0.44 20.66 -3.11
N ASP A 50 0.81 20.24 -3.34
CA ASP A 50 1.96 21.13 -3.45
C ASP A 50 2.87 20.70 -4.61
N PRO A 51 2.77 21.36 -5.78
CA PRO A 51 3.60 21.05 -6.95
C PRO A 51 5.11 21.25 -6.73
N ASN A 52 5.51 21.98 -5.68
CA ASN A 52 6.90 22.26 -5.35
C ASN A 52 7.43 21.43 -4.17
N VAL A 53 6.66 20.44 -3.70
CA VAL A 53 7.06 19.57 -2.58
C VAL A 53 8.41 18.90 -2.86
N ASP A 54 9.26 18.84 -1.83
CA ASP A 54 10.48 18.04 -1.88
C ASP A 54 10.12 16.54 -1.84
N LEU A 55 10.19 15.91 -3.02
CA LEU A 55 9.84 14.50 -3.18
C LEU A 55 10.71 13.56 -2.34
N ALA A 56 11.93 13.95 -1.96
CA ALA A 56 12.78 13.08 -1.13
C ALA A 56 12.12 12.77 0.23
N GLY A 57 11.39 13.74 0.81
CA GLY A 57 10.64 13.52 2.05
C GLY A 57 9.36 12.69 1.85
N VAL A 58 8.76 12.74 0.66
CA VAL A 58 7.55 11.98 0.30
C VAL A 58 7.89 10.54 -0.06
N GLU A 59 9.09 10.28 -0.60
CA GLU A 59 9.56 8.95 -1.00
C GLU A 59 9.55 7.95 0.17
N ASP A 60 9.85 8.37 1.41
CA ASP A 60 9.73 7.51 2.60
C ASP A 60 8.26 7.14 2.90
N HIS A 61 7.32 8.05 2.65
CA HIS A 61 5.89 7.77 2.82
C HIS A 61 5.42 6.78 1.75
N ALA A 62 5.81 7.03 0.48
CA ALA A 62 5.49 6.16 -0.64
C ALA A 62 6.05 4.74 -0.45
N ALA A 63 7.31 4.62 -0.01
CA ALA A 63 7.90 3.34 0.38
C ALA A 63 7.13 2.68 1.52
N GLY A 64 6.74 3.47 2.53
CA GLY A 64 5.96 2.96 3.67
C GLY A 64 4.64 2.31 3.26
N VAL A 65 3.89 2.99 2.40
CA VAL A 65 2.62 2.48 1.85
C VAL A 65 2.85 1.25 0.97
N GLN A 66 3.86 1.29 0.08
CA GLN A 66 4.16 0.16 -0.80
C GLN A 66 4.55 -1.09 -0.02
N LEU A 67 5.38 -0.96 1.02
CA LEU A 67 5.81 -2.07 1.86
C LEU A 67 4.65 -2.68 2.66
N ILE A 68 3.73 -1.86 3.16
CA ILE A 68 2.49 -2.36 3.79
C ILE A 68 1.68 -3.16 2.77
N TYR A 69 1.49 -2.63 1.56
CA TYR A 69 0.74 -3.33 0.52
C TYR A 69 1.37 -4.69 0.18
N GLU A 70 2.66 -4.72 -0.15
CA GLU A 70 3.34 -5.97 -0.54
C GLU A 70 3.32 -7.00 0.58
N GLY A 71 3.53 -6.59 1.82
CA GLY A 71 3.48 -7.52 2.95
C GLY A 71 2.09 -8.12 3.17
N LEU A 72 1.03 -7.31 3.08
CA LEU A 72 -0.35 -7.79 3.22
C LEU A 72 -0.80 -8.62 2.02
N ARG A 73 -0.40 -8.26 0.79
CA ARG A 73 -0.63 -9.05 -0.42
C ARG A 73 0.04 -10.42 -0.30
N LEU A 74 1.28 -10.46 0.15
CA LEU A 74 1.99 -11.72 0.39
C LEU A 74 1.33 -12.55 1.49
N THR A 75 0.90 -11.91 2.58
CA THR A 75 0.16 -12.58 3.65
C THR A 75 -1.13 -13.22 3.11
N ARG A 76 -1.84 -12.53 2.21
CA ARG A 76 -3.04 -13.04 1.53
C ARG A 76 -2.70 -14.28 0.71
N GLU A 77 -1.64 -14.20 -0.11
CA GLU A 77 -1.18 -15.31 -0.96
C GLU A 77 -0.81 -16.55 -0.13
N LEU A 78 0.00 -16.38 0.92
CA LEU A 78 0.41 -17.46 1.82
C LEU A 78 -0.79 -18.08 2.55
N SER A 79 -1.75 -17.25 2.98
CA SER A 79 -2.97 -17.74 3.66
C SER A 79 -3.89 -18.55 2.75
N GLN A 80 -3.82 -18.34 1.43
CA GLN A 80 -4.66 -19.02 0.45
C GLN A 80 -4.00 -20.27 -0.13
N THR A 81 -2.70 -20.21 -0.37
CA THR A 81 -1.93 -21.31 -0.97
C THR A 81 -1.47 -22.32 0.07
N GLU A 82 -1.30 -21.90 1.33
CA GLU A 82 -0.82 -22.70 2.46
C GLU A 82 0.34 -23.64 2.05
N PRO A 83 1.48 -23.11 1.57
CA PRO A 83 2.54 -23.91 0.97
C PRO A 83 3.05 -25.01 1.90
N TRP A 84 3.06 -24.75 3.22
CA TRP A 84 3.41 -25.72 4.26
C TRP A 84 2.47 -26.92 4.37
N ALA A 85 1.23 -26.83 3.89
CA ALA A 85 0.27 -27.95 3.95
C ALA A 85 0.64 -29.10 3.00
N THR A 86 1.44 -28.80 1.98
CA THR A 86 1.89 -29.77 0.96
C THR A 86 3.42 -29.94 0.93
N ALA A 87 4.13 -29.21 1.78
CA ALA A 87 5.59 -29.25 1.84
C ALA A 87 6.09 -30.59 2.40
N ASP A 88 7.09 -31.16 1.72
CA ASP A 88 7.94 -32.20 2.28
C ASP A 88 9.02 -31.51 3.12
N LEU A 89 9.00 -31.72 4.44
CA LEU A 89 9.86 -31.04 5.41
C LEU A 89 11.37 -31.26 5.17
N ASP A 90 11.73 -32.26 4.36
CA ASP A 90 13.12 -32.55 3.98
C ASP A 90 13.54 -31.90 2.63
N ALA A 91 12.63 -31.17 1.96
CA ALA A 91 12.87 -30.52 0.66
C ALA A 91 13.20 -29.02 0.80
N ALA A 92 14.06 -28.51 -0.08
CA ALA A 92 14.53 -27.11 -0.07
C ALA A 92 13.42 -26.03 -0.12
N GLY A 93 12.21 -26.38 -0.58
CA GLY A 93 11.06 -25.45 -0.64
C GLY A 93 10.48 -25.06 0.72
N ASP A 94 10.86 -25.74 1.82
CA ASP A 94 10.46 -25.37 3.18
C ASP A 94 11.02 -23.98 3.57
N ILE A 95 12.27 -23.71 3.19
CA ILE A 95 12.97 -22.46 3.53
C ILE A 95 12.35 -21.26 2.79
N ASP A 96 11.89 -21.45 1.56
CA ASP A 96 11.32 -20.36 0.75
C ASP A 96 9.99 -19.86 1.35
N ALA A 97 9.12 -20.78 1.79
CA ALA A 97 7.88 -20.42 2.47
C ALA A 97 8.13 -19.69 3.80
N ASP A 98 9.13 -20.13 4.58
CA ASP A 98 9.54 -19.44 5.81
C ASP A 98 10.09 -18.04 5.53
N LEU A 99 10.92 -17.89 4.50
CA LEU A 99 11.44 -16.59 4.08
C LEU A 99 10.32 -15.66 3.61
N ASP A 100 9.28 -16.20 2.97
CA ASP A 100 8.13 -15.44 2.52
C ASP A 100 7.29 -14.91 3.70
N VAL A 101 7.10 -15.72 4.75
CA VAL A 101 6.46 -15.26 5.99
C VAL A 101 7.26 -14.11 6.59
N LEU A 102 8.59 -14.27 6.70
CA LEU A 102 9.46 -13.21 7.23
C LEU A 102 9.46 -11.96 6.34
N ALA A 103 9.42 -12.13 5.02
CA ALA A 103 9.36 -11.02 4.07
C ALA A 103 8.06 -10.23 4.24
N ALA A 104 6.93 -10.91 4.45
CA ALA A 104 5.64 -10.27 4.72
C ALA A 104 5.71 -9.43 6.00
N ASP A 105 6.17 -10.03 7.10
CA ASP A 105 6.25 -9.40 8.42
C ASP A 105 7.20 -8.19 8.42
N VAL A 106 8.38 -8.33 7.80
CA VAL A 106 9.36 -7.25 7.69
C VAL A 106 8.83 -6.12 6.81
N SER A 107 8.15 -6.41 5.70
CA SER A 107 7.57 -5.39 4.84
C SER A 107 6.54 -4.55 5.59
N VAL A 108 5.56 -5.19 6.25
CA VAL A 108 4.55 -4.47 7.04
C VAL A 108 5.20 -3.68 8.17
N SER A 109 6.14 -4.28 8.91
CA SER A 109 6.82 -3.61 10.03
C SER A 109 7.65 -2.42 9.59
N ARG A 110 8.39 -2.53 8.47
CA ARG A 110 9.20 -1.44 7.92
C ARG A 110 8.32 -0.34 7.35
N GLY A 111 7.20 -0.71 6.73
CA GLY A 111 6.22 0.27 6.27
C GLY A 111 5.60 1.07 7.41
N PHE A 112 5.20 0.41 8.51
CA PHE A 112 4.79 1.10 9.73
C PHE A 112 5.89 1.98 10.30
N TYR A 113 7.14 1.52 10.34
CA TYR A 113 8.25 2.31 10.85
C TYR A 113 8.41 3.64 10.08
N LEU A 114 8.27 3.61 8.75
CA LEU A 114 8.34 4.82 7.91
C LEU A 114 7.17 5.77 8.15
N LEU A 115 5.97 5.24 8.43
CA LEU A 115 4.76 6.04 8.66
C LEU A 115 4.52 6.42 10.13
N ALA A 116 5.24 5.84 11.09
CA ALA A 116 4.92 5.92 12.52
C ALA A 116 4.89 7.34 13.10
N ARG A 117 5.62 8.29 12.48
CA ARG A 117 5.69 9.69 12.94
C ARG A 117 4.96 10.66 12.01
N THR A 118 4.03 10.14 11.21
CA THR A 118 3.25 10.91 10.25
C THR A 118 1.78 10.83 10.62
N ALA A 119 0.96 11.72 10.06
CA ALA A 119 -0.49 11.66 10.25
C ALA A 119 -1.13 10.41 9.60
N ALA A 120 -0.38 9.63 8.82
CA ALA A 120 -0.86 8.40 8.20
C ALA A 120 -0.73 7.16 9.08
N ALA A 121 -0.08 7.24 10.25
CA ALA A 121 0.12 6.10 11.14
C ALA A 121 -1.21 5.43 11.56
N GLU A 122 -2.22 6.24 11.88
CA GLU A 122 -3.54 5.73 12.27
C GLU A 122 -4.23 4.99 11.13
N LYS A 123 -4.18 5.55 9.91
CA LYS A 123 -4.74 4.91 8.73
C LYS A 123 -4.01 3.60 8.39
N ALA A 124 -2.69 3.56 8.54
CA ALA A 124 -1.93 2.32 8.34
C ALA A 124 -2.38 1.20 9.28
N VAL A 125 -2.65 1.53 10.56
CA VAL A 125 -3.18 0.55 11.53
C VAL A 125 -4.60 0.12 11.16
N GLU A 126 -5.43 1.05 10.70
CA GLU A 126 -6.78 0.74 10.22
C GLU A 126 -6.74 -0.22 9.03
N THR A 127 -5.91 0.02 8.01
CA THR A 127 -5.75 -0.84 6.83
C THR A 127 -5.38 -2.27 7.24
N VAL A 128 -4.41 -2.46 8.14
CA VAL A 128 -4.01 -3.81 8.60
C VAL A 128 -5.13 -4.49 9.40
N ARG A 129 -5.86 -3.73 10.23
CA ARG A 129 -7.02 -4.27 10.98
C ARG A 129 -8.17 -4.65 10.07
N ALA A 130 -8.46 -3.84 9.05
CA ALA A 130 -9.48 -4.13 8.05
C ALA A 130 -9.12 -5.39 7.28
N PHE A 131 -7.89 -5.48 6.75
CA PHE A 131 -7.36 -6.68 6.12
C PHE A 131 -7.52 -7.94 7.00
N GLY A 132 -7.08 -7.90 8.25
CA GLY A 132 -7.19 -9.04 9.16
C GLY A 132 -8.64 -9.47 9.43
N ARG A 133 -9.57 -8.51 9.56
CA ARG A 133 -11.01 -8.81 9.69
C ARG A 133 -11.57 -9.45 8.42
N ASP A 134 -11.17 -8.96 7.26
CA ASP A 134 -11.67 -9.45 5.98
C ASP A 134 -11.14 -10.84 5.66
N GLN A 135 -9.85 -11.11 5.93
CA GLN A 135 -9.29 -12.45 5.85
C GLN A 135 -9.95 -13.43 6.84
N THR A 136 -10.36 -12.96 8.02
CA THR A 136 -11.11 -13.79 8.97
C THR A 136 -12.51 -14.12 8.45
N ARG A 137 -13.25 -13.13 7.93
CA ARG A 137 -14.60 -13.32 7.37
C ARG A 137 -14.59 -14.18 6.12
N ARG A 138 -13.55 -14.04 5.28
CA ARG A 138 -13.37 -14.78 4.03
C ARG A 138 -13.42 -16.29 4.24
N ARG A 139 -12.87 -16.81 5.35
CA ARG A 139 -12.80 -18.26 5.64
C ARG A 139 -14.15 -18.96 5.63
N ASP A 140 -15.20 -18.25 6.06
CA ASP A 140 -16.56 -18.79 6.16
C ASP A 140 -17.49 -18.27 5.06
N ALA A 141 -16.97 -17.46 4.14
CA ALA A 141 -17.76 -16.77 3.11
C ALA A 141 -18.04 -17.66 1.89
N ALA A 142 -19.16 -17.41 1.21
CA ALA A 142 -19.38 -17.98 -0.11
C ALA A 142 -18.37 -17.42 -1.14
N PRO A 143 -18.05 -18.12 -2.24
CA PRO A 143 -16.99 -17.70 -3.17
C PRO A 143 -17.12 -16.25 -3.70
N ALA A 144 -18.34 -15.80 -4.00
CA ALA A 144 -18.57 -14.42 -4.47
C ALA A 144 -18.30 -13.38 -3.38
N ASP A 145 -18.68 -13.67 -2.14
CA ASP A 145 -18.44 -12.80 -0.98
C ASP A 145 -16.95 -12.80 -0.60
N ALA A 146 -16.27 -13.94 -0.73
CA ALA A 146 -14.84 -14.08 -0.52
C ALA A 146 -14.04 -13.19 -1.49
N ALA A 147 -14.39 -13.18 -2.78
CA ALA A 147 -13.75 -12.31 -3.78
C ALA A 147 -13.99 -10.82 -3.47
N ALA A 148 -15.21 -10.46 -3.03
CA ALA A 148 -15.48 -9.09 -2.61
C ALA A 148 -14.62 -8.67 -1.40
N LEU A 149 -14.43 -9.56 -0.43
CA LEU A 149 -13.56 -9.30 0.73
C LEU A 149 -12.08 -9.15 0.36
N ASP A 150 -11.59 -9.86 -0.67
CA ASP A 150 -10.20 -9.73 -1.11
C ASP A 150 -9.91 -8.35 -1.72
N ARG A 151 -10.85 -7.81 -2.51
CA ARG A 151 -10.68 -6.50 -3.18
C ARG A 151 -10.63 -5.31 -2.22
N ASN A 152 -11.03 -5.50 -0.97
CA ASN A 152 -11.00 -4.43 0.03
C ASN A 152 -9.57 -3.97 0.32
N LEU A 153 -8.55 -4.84 0.20
CA LEU A 153 -7.17 -4.44 0.51
C LEU A 153 -6.70 -3.32 -0.42
N GLU A 154 -6.91 -3.48 -1.72
CA GLU A 154 -6.51 -2.50 -2.73
C GLU A 154 -7.18 -1.14 -2.48
N ALA A 155 -8.47 -1.12 -2.12
CA ALA A 155 -9.20 0.08 -1.76
C ALA A 155 -8.64 0.74 -0.49
N ASP A 156 -8.47 -0.01 0.60
CA ASP A 156 -7.93 0.48 1.87
C ASP A 156 -6.51 1.04 1.72
N VAL A 157 -5.72 0.44 0.82
CA VAL A 157 -4.34 0.85 0.52
C VAL A 157 -4.30 2.11 -0.33
N PHE A 158 -5.24 2.31 -1.24
CA PHE A 158 -5.36 3.58 -1.98
C PHE A 158 -5.78 4.72 -1.07
N GLU A 159 -6.70 4.48 -0.14
CA GLU A 159 -7.01 5.45 0.91
C GLU A 159 -5.77 5.78 1.75
N LEU A 160 -5.01 4.76 2.19
CA LEU A 160 -3.75 4.95 2.89
C LEU A 160 -2.74 5.75 2.06
N ALA A 161 -2.63 5.47 0.76
CA ALA A 161 -1.72 6.16 -0.14
C ALA A 161 -2.01 7.66 -0.21
N VAL A 162 -3.28 8.02 -0.32
CA VAL A 162 -3.71 9.43 -0.36
C VAL A 162 -3.49 10.10 1.00
N VAL A 163 -3.87 9.45 2.11
CA VAL A 163 -3.59 9.98 3.46
C VAL A 163 -2.11 10.23 3.68
N ALA A 164 -1.24 9.30 3.27
CA ALA A 164 0.20 9.44 3.37
C ALA A 164 0.73 10.60 2.50
N GLY A 165 0.19 10.75 1.29
CA GLY A 165 0.58 11.83 0.38
C GLY A 165 0.14 13.22 0.87
N THR A 166 -1.10 13.35 1.36
CA THR A 166 -1.57 14.61 1.94
C THR A 166 -0.84 14.94 3.24
N ALA A 167 -0.56 13.93 4.07
CA ALA A 167 0.19 14.11 5.32
C ALA A 167 1.61 14.62 5.09
N ALA A 168 2.27 14.21 3.99
CA ALA A 168 3.61 14.65 3.65
C ALA A 168 3.71 16.17 3.37
N VAL A 169 2.59 16.80 3.00
CA VAL A 169 2.49 18.27 2.79
C VAL A 169 1.72 18.97 3.92
N GLY A 170 1.51 18.28 5.05
CA GLY A 170 0.83 18.84 6.22
C GLY A 170 -0.68 19.02 6.06
N ALA A 171 -1.30 18.34 5.11
CA ALA A 171 -2.74 18.35 4.87
C ALA A 171 -3.42 17.05 5.34
N SER A 172 -4.74 17.11 5.54
CA SER A 172 -5.59 15.94 5.77
C SER A 172 -6.32 15.52 4.49
N ALA A 173 -6.64 14.23 4.37
CA ALA A 173 -7.48 13.73 3.29
C ALA A 173 -8.97 13.74 3.73
N PRO A 174 -9.84 14.53 3.08
CA PRO A 174 -11.27 14.54 3.39
C PRO A 174 -11.98 13.25 2.93
N ALA A 175 -13.17 12.99 3.47
CA ALA A 175 -13.92 11.75 3.21
C ALA A 175 -14.23 11.51 1.72
N ASP A 176 -14.53 12.57 0.96
CA ASP A 176 -14.81 12.46 -0.47
C ASP A 176 -13.54 12.09 -1.27
N LEU A 177 -12.38 12.55 -0.81
CA LEU A 177 -11.09 12.15 -1.37
C LEU A 177 -10.77 10.68 -1.07
N LEU A 178 -11.07 10.20 0.14
CA LEU A 178 -10.92 8.79 0.49
C LEU A 178 -11.85 7.90 -0.35
N SER A 179 -13.10 8.31 -0.52
CA SER A 179 -14.07 7.60 -1.36
C SER A 179 -13.59 7.52 -2.82
N TYR A 180 -13.08 8.63 -3.36
CA TYR A 180 -12.47 8.65 -4.69
C TYR A 180 -11.25 7.72 -4.78
N ALA A 181 -10.40 7.69 -3.76
CA ALA A 181 -9.24 6.80 -3.73
C ALA A 181 -9.66 5.32 -3.74
N ALA A 182 -10.67 4.94 -2.95
CA ALA A 182 -11.23 3.58 -2.96
C ALA A 182 -11.80 3.20 -4.34
N GLU A 183 -12.49 4.13 -5.01
CA GLU A 183 -13.02 3.91 -6.36
C GLU A 183 -11.92 3.70 -7.42
N LEU A 184 -10.76 4.34 -7.28
CA LEU A 184 -9.62 4.11 -8.18
C LEU A 184 -9.07 2.68 -8.11
N ALA A 185 -9.24 2.01 -6.96
CA ALA A 185 -8.86 0.62 -6.78
C ALA A 185 -9.90 -0.37 -7.34
N ALA A 186 -11.11 0.11 -7.68
CA ALA A 186 -12.18 -0.75 -8.18
C ALA A 186 -11.85 -1.23 -9.61
N GLY A 187 -11.29 -2.44 -9.70
CA GLY A 187 -11.03 -3.15 -10.96
C GLY A 187 -11.78 -4.47 -11.06
N ASP A 188 -11.79 -5.04 -12.27
CA ASP A 188 -12.39 -6.36 -12.56
C ASP A 188 -11.52 -7.56 -12.10
N ASP A 189 -10.28 -7.31 -11.69
CA ASP A 189 -9.33 -8.31 -11.18
C ASP A 189 -8.99 -8.04 -9.71
N ASP A 190 -8.68 -9.08 -8.93
CA ASP A 190 -8.30 -9.00 -7.52
C ASP A 190 -6.82 -8.54 -7.36
N ARG A 191 -6.29 -7.80 -8.34
CA ARG A 191 -4.91 -7.35 -8.44
C ARG A 191 -4.82 -5.83 -8.42
N MET A 192 -3.70 -5.33 -7.89
CA MET A 192 -3.36 -3.91 -7.96
C MET A 192 -3.43 -3.41 -9.41
N PRO A 193 -4.22 -2.37 -9.72
CA PRO A 193 -4.20 -1.76 -11.05
C PRO A 193 -2.81 -1.18 -11.33
N PRO A 194 -2.28 -1.31 -12.57
CA PRO A 194 -0.97 -0.77 -12.91
C PRO A 194 -0.96 0.76 -12.85
N VAL A 195 0.21 1.36 -12.60
CA VAL A 195 0.34 2.83 -12.52
C VAL A 195 -0.22 3.53 -13.76
N GLY A 196 -0.04 2.91 -14.94
CA GLY A 196 -0.51 3.45 -16.22
C GLY A 196 -2.03 3.39 -16.44
N SER A 197 -2.79 2.72 -15.57
CA SER A 197 -4.26 2.73 -15.63
C SER A 197 -4.90 3.80 -14.77
N LEU A 198 -4.13 4.52 -13.94
CA LEU A 198 -4.65 5.69 -13.25
C LEU A 198 -5.02 6.77 -14.29
N PRO A 199 -6.22 7.38 -14.21
CA PRO A 199 -6.60 8.48 -15.09
C PRO A 199 -5.60 9.64 -15.02
N ASP A 200 -5.28 10.26 -16.16
CA ASP A 200 -4.42 11.46 -16.20
C ASP A 200 -4.96 12.61 -15.33
N SER A 201 -6.29 12.66 -15.14
CA SER A 201 -6.99 13.65 -14.31
C SER A 201 -6.93 13.36 -12.81
N THR A 202 -6.31 12.26 -12.37
CA THR A 202 -6.28 11.87 -10.95
C THR A 202 -5.64 12.95 -10.09
N GLY A 203 -4.53 13.56 -10.54
CA GLY A 203 -3.90 14.67 -9.81
C GLY A 203 -4.84 15.87 -9.64
N ASP A 204 -5.48 16.31 -10.72
CA ASP A 204 -6.43 17.43 -10.70
C ASP A 204 -7.63 17.13 -9.80
N ARG A 205 -8.13 15.88 -9.82
CA ARG A 205 -9.26 15.46 -8.99
C ARG A 205 -8.90 15.43 -7.51
N ILE A 206 -7.71 14.95 -7.16
CA ILE A 206 -7.19 14.98 -5.79
C ILE A 206 -7.11 16.43 -5.29
N ALA A 207 -6.53 17.32 -6.09
CA ALA A 207 -6.39 18.73 -5.73
C ALA A 207 -7.75 19.40 -5.49
N ALA A 208 -8.73 19.15 -6.36
CA ALA A 208 -10.08 19.70 -6.23
C ALA A 208 -10.78 19.22 -4.94
N LEU A 209 -10.79 17.92 -4.68
CA LEU A 209 -11.44 17.35 -3.50
C LEU A 209 -10.76 17.79 -2.18
N ALA A 210 -9.44 17.97 -2.19
CA ALA A 210 -8.72 18.49 -1.04
C ALA A 210 -8.99 19.98 -0.77
N ASP A 211 -9.32 20.77 -1.80
CA ASP A 211 -9.59 22.20 -1.65
C ASP A 211 -11.03 22.51 -1.21
N GLU A 212 -12.00 21.68 -1.65
CA GLU A 212 -13.41 21.80 -1.24
C GLU A 212 -13.58 21.76 0.30
N ASP A 213 -12.81 20.91 0.99
CA ASP A 213 -12.80 20.83 2.46
C ASP A 213 -12.16 22.07 3.12
N ARG A 214 -11.10 22.65 2.52
CA ARG A 214 -10.50 23.91 3.01
C ARG A 214 -11.48 25.07 2.92
N VAL A 215 -12.22 25.16 1.81
CA VAL A 215 -13.23 26.20 1.61
C VAL A 215 -14.36 26.04 2.62
N ALA A 216 -14.85 24.82 2.83
CA ALA A 216 -15.88 24.53 3.84
C ALA A 216 -15.43 24.89 5.27
N SER A 217 -14.21 24.50 5.66
CA SER A 217 -13.64 24.82 6.98
C SER A 217 -13.47 26.34 7.20
N SER A 218 -13.13 27.09 6.16
CA SER A 218 -12.97 28.55 6.24
C SER A 218 -14.28 29.33 6.34
N ALA A 219 -15.41 28.73 5.93
CA ALA A 219 -16.72 29.37 5.97
C ALA A 219 -17.44 29.24 7.33
N ASP A 220 -17.01 28.28 8.16
CA ASP A 220 -17.56 28.00 9.50
C ASP A 220 -16.84 28.74 10.65
N THR A 221 -15.88 29.64 10.34
CA THR A 221 -15.14 30.47 11.32
C THR A 221 -15.52 31.95 11.20
#